data_AF-A0A366H3W1-F1
#
_entry.id   AF-A0A366H3W1-F1
#
_cell.length_a   1.000
_cell.length_b   1.000
_cell.length_c   1.000
_cell.angle_alpha   90.00
_cell.angle_beta   90.00
_cell.angle_gamma   90.00
#
_symmetry.space_group_name_H-M   'P 1'
#
loop_
_entity.id
_entity.type
_entity.pdbx_description
1 polymer ?
#
loop_
_entity_poly.entity_id
_entity_poly.type
_entity_poly.pdbx_seq_one_letter_code
_entity_poly.pdbx_strand_id
1 'polypeptide(L)'
;MADSHTRHWHPTAAYLYVLHLDGPALAWEYLRRHPDYRQDWVCRPQRPDAAQHWGLRLLEDPALDARDAHPIWFPDAQGVHLYPDADPMPEATLFTLWRIPGDKSLMHDGVRLVLRVRWPGGCLRLALAPGLADGMAYVYAMRAGADLLAHAQALTLEMSKLALASNAIPIAVVRPRPALSALQELHTLQALDATLAGASLRDIAEGLFGPKTVVRDWHADGALRARMRRLVRRGDTLMRGGYRRLAQLPAPVQGRSSPPAKRP
;
A
#
# COMPACT_ATOMS: atom_id res chain seq x y z
N MET A 1 38.48 -4.91 4.86
CA MET A 1 37.78 -3.62 4.99
C MET A 1 36.51 -3.74 4.18
N ALA A 2 35.40 -4.07 4.85
CA ALA A 2 34.12 -4.26 4.18
C ALA A 2 33.51 -2.87 3.95
N ASP A 3 33.46 -2.47 2.68
CA ASP A 3 32.78 -1.26 2.29
C ASP A 3 31.36 -1.30 2.83
N SER A 4 31.05 -0.24 3.56
CA SER A 4 29.72 0.17 3.92
C SER A 4 28.85 0.16 2.68
N HIS A 5 28.10 -0.94 2.47
CA HIS A 5 26.77 -0.82 1.90
C HIS A 5 26.09 0.23 2.77
N THR A 6 26.03 1.44 2.22
CA THR A 6 25.46 2.63 2.82
C THR A 6 24.21 2.19 3.56
N ARG A 7 24.17 2.42 4.88
CA ARG A 7 23.04 2.02 5.74
C ARG A 7 21.83 2.87 5.38
N HIS A 8 21.27 2.70 4.19
CA HIS A 8 20.17 3.47 3.62
C HIS A 8 18.91 3.36 4.51
N TRP A 9 18.85 2.31 5.34
CA TRP A 9 17.78 2.13 6.32
C TRP A 9 17.93 2.97 7.60
N HIS A 10 19.11 3.51 7.90
CA HIS A 10 19.38 4.19 9.16
C HIS A 10 18.61 5.53 9.33
N PRO A 11 18.45 6.39 8.31
CA PRO A 11 17.71 7.63 8.47
C PRO A 11 16.20 7.37 8.57
N THR A 12 15.64 7.46 9.79
CA THR A 12 14.18 7.34 10.03
C THR A 12 13.38 8.34 9.20
N ALA A 13 13.96 9.50 8.88
CA ALA A 13 13.37 10.51 8.00
C ALA A 13 12.99 9.95 6.61
N ALA A 14 13.75 8.96 6.10
CA ALA A 14 13.47 8.31 4.81
C ALA A 14 12.14 7.54 4.82
N TYR A 15 11.55 7.25 5.99
CA TYR A 15 10.32 6.49 6.16
C TYR A 15 9.12 7.36 6.54
N LEU A 16 9.26 8.68 6.69
CA LEU A 16 8.16 9.55 7.11
C LEU A 16 6.97 9.53 6.14
N TYR A 17 7.20 9.22 4.87
CA TYR A 17 6.12 9.08 3.88
C TYR A 17 5.14 7.95 4.23
N VAL A 18 5.58 6.93 4.98
CA VAL A 18 4.75 5.80 5.44
C VAL A 18 3.55 6.27 6.27
N LEU A 19 3.69 7.41 6.97
CA LEU A 19 2.63 8.00 7.79
C LEU A 19 1.43 8.49 6.96
N HIS A 20 1.53 8.49 5.64
CA HIS A 20 0.51 8.97 4.72
C HIS A 20 0.06 7.91 3.71
N LEU A 21 0.50 6.67 3.88
CA LEU A 21 0.10 5.58 3.01
C LEU A 21 -1.23 4.99 3.45
N ASP A 22 -2.08 4.67 2.47
CA ASP A 22 -3.25 3.82 2.67
C ASP A 22 -2.85 2.34 2.73
N GLY A 23 -3.82 1.48 3.05
CA GLY A 23 -3.59 0.03 3.13
C GLY A 23 -2.93 -0.56 1.88
N PRO A 24 -3.47 -0.32 0.67
CA PRO A 24 -2.87 -0.85 -0.57
C PRO A 24 -1.48 -0.29 -0.88
N ALA A 25 -1.18 0.98 -0.57
CA ALA A 25 0.16 1.54 -0.70
C ALA A 25 1.14 0.94 0.32
N LEU A 26 0.69 0.69 1.55
CA LEU A 26 1.50 0.02 2.56
C LEU A 26 1.76 -1.45 2.18
N ALA A 27 0.77 -2.13 1.59
CA ALA A 27 0.92 -3.48 1.06
C ALA A 27 2.04 -3.56 0.02
N TRP A 28 2.13 -2.54 -0.84
CA TRP A 28 3.19 -2.43 -1.84
C TRP A 28 4.57 -2.31 -1.23
N GLU A 29 4.74 -1.49 -0.18
CA GLU A 29 6.02 -1.39 0.51
C GLU A 29 6.49 -2.75 1.02
N TYR A 30 5.59 -3.56 1.59
CA TYR A 30 5.96 -4.91 2.01
C TYR A 30 6.26 -5.83 0.81
N LEU A 31 5.44 -5.81 -0.23
CA LEU A 31 5.61 -6.66 -1.41
C LEU A 31 6.91 -6.37 -2.18
N ARG A 32 7.22 -5.09 -2.46
CA ARG A 32 8.42 -4.70 -3.24
C ARG A 32 9.74 -5.08 -2.57
N ARG A 33 9.71 -5.43 -1.28
CA ARG A 33 10.84 -5.91 -0.49
C ARG A 33 11.01 -7.42 -0.52
N HIS A 34 10.01 -8.16 -1.01
CA HIS A 34 10.06 -9.61 -1.12
C HIS A 34 11.13 -10.03 -2.15
N PRO A 35 12.11 -10.88 -1.78
CA PRO A 35 13.16 -11.33 -2.69
C PRO A 35 12.59 -12.01 -3.94
N ASP A 36 11.64 -12.94 -3.78
CA ASP A 36 11.04 -13.66 -4.90
C ASP A 36 10.25 -12.74 -5.83
N TYR A 37 9.60 -11.68 -5.32
CA TYR A 37 8.94 -10.68 -6.15
C TYR A 37 9.95 -9.92 -7.03
N ARG A 38 11.09 -9.52 -6.45
CA ARG A 38 12.16 -8.86 -7.19
C ARG A 38 12.77 -9.78 -8.26
N GLN A 39 12.87 -11.07 -7.97
CA GLN A 39 13.31 -12.06 -8.95
C GLN A 39 12.30 -12.20 -10.09
N ASP A 40 11.00 -12.29 -9.78
CA ASP A 40 9.93 -12.34 -10.77
C ASP A 40 9.88 -11.07 -11.63
N TRP A 41 10.15 -9.90 -11.06
CA TRP A 41 10.26 -8.65 -11.81
C TRP A 41 11.39 -8.66 -12.85
N VAL A 42 12.55 -9.21 -12.50
CA VAL A 42 13.69 -9.35 -13.43
C VAL A 42 13.37 -10.36 -14.52
N CYS A 43 12.74 -11.48 -14.16
CA CYS A 43 12.33 -12.54 -15.09
C CYS A 43 10.96 -12.31 -15.73
N ARG A 44 10.41 -11.08 -15.67
CA ARG A 44 9.07 -10.77 -16.18
C ARG A 44 8.86 -11.12 -17.66
N PRO A 45 9.85 -11.01 -18.58
CA PRO A 45 9.62 -11.38 -19.98
C PRO A 45 9.32 -12.87 -20.15
N GLN A 46 9.79 -13.72 -19.22
CA GLN A 46 9.59 -15.17 -19.24
C GLN A 46 8.43 -15.64 -18.36
N ARG A 47 7.81 -14.75 -17.58
CA ARG A 47 6.76 -15.08 -16.60
C ARG A 47 5.56 -14.12 -16.70
N PRO A 48 4.77 -14.18 -17.79
CA PRO A 48 3.63 -13.28 -17.98
C PRO A 48 2.55 -13.41 -16.88
N ASP A 49 2.40 -14.60 -16.29
CA ASP A 49 1.37 -14.87 -15.27
C ASP A 49 1.82 -14.64 -13.82
N ALA A 50 3.09 -14.23 -13.59
CA ALA A 50 3.61 -14.05 -12.23
C ALA A 50 2.86 -12.97 -11.44
N ALA A 51 2.30 -11.95 -12.11
CA ALA A 51 1.57 -10.88 -11.45
C ALA A 51 0.41 -11.41 -10.59
N GLN A 52 -0.34 -12.40 -11.09
CA GLN A 52 -1.50 -12.96 -10.41
C GLN A 52 -1.11 -13.69 -9.11
N HIS A 53 0.07 -14.35 -9.11
CA HIS A 53 0.62 -14.98 -7.91
C HIS A 53 0.87 -13.96 -6.79
N TRP A 54 1.22 -12.72 -7.14
CA TRP A 54 1.42 -11.65 -6.17
C TRP A 54 0.14 -10.87 -5.82
N GLY A 55 -0.98 -11.19 -6.49
CA GLY A 55 -2.23 -10.46 -6.37
C GLY A 55 -2.22 -9.12 -7.10
N LEU A 56 -1.40 -9.01 -8.16
CA LEU A 56 -1.34 -7.86 -9.04
C LEU A 56 -1.89 -8.21 -10.42
N ARG A 57 -2.45 -7.22 -11.11
CA ARG A 57 -2.86 -7.33 -12.52
C ARG A 57 -1.65 -7.31 -13.46
N LEU A 58 -0.67 -6.47 -13.14
CA LEU A 58 0.62 -6.35 -13.83
C LEU A 58 1.72 -6.21 -12.77
N LEU A 59 2.92 -6.72 -13.06
CA LEU A 59 4.06 -6.44 -12.20
C LEU A 59 4.42 -4.96 -12.25
N GLU A 60 4.91 -4.43 -11.14
CA GLU A 60 5.28 -3.03 -10.94
C GLU A 60 6.76 -2.99 -10.53
N ASP A 61 7.47 -1.91 -10.85
CA ASP A 61 8.90 -1.83 -10.58
C ASP A 61 9.18 -1.77 -9.05
N PRO A 62 9.80 -2.80 -8.44
CA PRO A 62 10.09 -2.80 -7.01
C PRO A 62 11.07 -1.71 -6.56
N ALA A 63 11.77 -1.05 -7.50
CA ALA A 63 12.61 0.10 -7.19
C ALA A 63 11.78 1.34 -6.79
N LEU A 64 10.54 1.45 -7.27
CA LEU A 64 9.64 2.55 -6.96
C LEU A 64 8.94 2.32 -5.62
N ASP A 65 8.99 3.31 -4.73
CA ASP A 65 8.18 3.31 -3.51
C ASP A 65 6.75 3.76 -3.80
N ALA A 66 5.86 3.62 -2.82
CA ALA A 66 4.42 3.81 -2.96
C ALA A 66 4.00 5.25 -3.31
N ARG A 67 4.91 6.22 -3.27
CA ARG A 67 4.64 7.57 -3.77
C ARG A 67 4.59 7.57 -5.29
N ASP A 68 5.50 6.81 -5.92
CA ASP A 68 5.72 6.81 -7.35
C ASP A 68 5.20 5.55 -8.04
N ALA A 69 5.08 4.44 -7.32
CA ALA A 69 4.56 3.17 -7.80
C ALA A 69 3.02 3.17 -7.84
N HIS A 70 2.47 2.36 -8.75
CA HIS A 70 1.05 2.28 -9.05
C HIS A 70 0.55 0.83 -9.11
N PRO A 71 0.75 0.04 -8.04
CA PRO A 71 0.36 -1.36 -8.02
C PRO A 71 -1.15 -1.52 -8.21
N ILE A 72 -1.51 -2.30 -9.23
CA ILE A 72 -2.91 -2.58 -9.56
C ILE A 72 -3.28 -3.92 -8.96
N TRP A 73 -3.82 -3.89 -7.75
CA TRP A 73 -4.21 -5.08 -7.00
C TRP A 73 -5.36 -5.81 -7.70
N PHE A 74 -5.28 -7.15 -7.76
CA PHE A 74 -6.28 -7.99 -8.38
C PHE A 74 -6.45 -9.33 -7.62
N PRO A 75 -7.70 -9.80 -7.39
CA PRO A 75 -8.96 -9.13 -7.72
C PRO A 75 -9.22 -7.92 -6.83
N ASP A 76 -9.67 -6.82 -7.44
CA ASP A 76 -10.05 -5.60 -6.72
C ASP A 76 -11.51 -5.70 -6.27
N ALA A 77 -11.69 -6.16 -5.02
CA ALA A 77 -13.00 -6.38 -4.43
C ALA A 77 -13.70 -5.08 -4.01
N GLN A 78 -12.94 -4.01 -3.72
CA GLN A 78 -13.46 -2.72 -3.24
C GLN A 78 -13.34 -1.61 -4.29
N GLY A 79 -12.92 -1.96 -5.51
CA GLY A 79 -12.76 -1.02 -6.61
C GLY A 79 -14.05 -0.30 -6.98
N VAL A 80 -13.94 1.02 -7.10
CA VAL A 80 -15.03 1.89 -7.54
C VAL A 80 -14.82 2.24 -8.99
N HIS A 81 -15.88 2.13 -9.79
CA HIS A 81 -15.83 2.34 -11.23
C HIS A 81 -16.69 3.55 -11.61
N LEU A 82 -16.22 4.38 -12.53
CA LEU A 82 -17.01 5.45 -13.13
C LEU A 82 -17.51 5.00 -14.50
N TYR A 83 -18.83 5.06 -14.69
CA TYR A 83 -19.48 4.75 -15.97
C TYR A 83 -20.23 5.98 -16.50
N PRO A 84 -20.34 6.13 -17.83
CA PRO A 84 -21.27 7.09 -18.41
C PRO A 84 -22.69 6.82 -17.86
N ASP A 85 -23.37 7.89 -17.47
CA ASP A 85 -24.78 7.80 -17.14
C ASP A 85 -25.58 7.59 -18.43
N ALA A 86 -26.36 6.51 -18.48
CA ALA A 86 -27.15 6.15 -19.65
C ALA A 86 -28.46 6.95 -19.74
N ASP A 87 -28.92 7.52 -18.63
CA ASP A 87 -30.15 8.32 -18.55
C ASP A 87 -29.93 9.56 -17.65
N PRO A 88 -29.13 10.53 -18.12
CA PRO A 88 -28.71 11.64 -17.30
C PRO A 88 -29.86 12.58 -16.97
N MET A 89 -30.05 12.83 -15.68
CA MET A 89 -30.95 13.88 -15.22
C MET A 89 -30.42 15.28 -15.63
N PRO A 90 -31.28 16.31 -15.76
CA PRO A 90 -30.86 17.66 -16.17
C PRO A 90 -29.76 18.29 -15.29
N GLU A 91 -29.65 17.88 -14.02
CA GLU A 91 -28.65 18.34 -13.06
C GLU A 91 -27.58 17.28 -12.75
N ALA A 92 -27.39 16.29 -13.64
CA ALA A 92 -26.41 15.23 -13.44
C ALA A 92 -25.00 15.80 -13.28
N THR A 93 -24.23 15.21 -12.36
CA THR A 93 -22.84 15.61 -12.15
C THR A 93 -22.01 15.18 -13.36
N LEU A 94 -21.37 16.15 -14.01
CA LEU A 94 -20.51 15.90 -15.15
C LEU A 94 -19.13 15.43 -14.69
N PHE A 95 -18.57 14.46 -15.41
CA PHE A 95 -17.22 14.00 -15.22
C PHE A 95 -16.28 15.06 -15.80
N THR A 96 -15.52 15.73 -14.94
CA THR A 96 -14.45 16.60 -15.37
C THR A 96 -13.19 16.23 -14.61
N LEU A 97 -12.20 15.65 -15.30
CA LEU A 97 -10.98 15.15 -14.66
C LEU A 97 -10.29 16.24 -13.84
N TRP A 98 -10.28 17.46 -14.37
CA TRP A 98 -9.60 18.60 -13.77
C TRP A 98 -10.35 19.19 -12.56
N ARG A 99 -11.65 18.93 -12.41
CA ARG A 99 -12.42 19.37 -11.22
C ARG A 99 -12.23 18.44 -10.03
N ILE A 100 -11.76 17.22 -10.25
CA ILE A 100 -11.42 16.30 -9.17
C ILE A 100 -10.18 16.88 -8.46
N PRO A 101 -10.24 17.19 -7.16
CA PRO A 101 -9.15 17.85 -6.45
C PRO A 101 -8.02 16.87 -6.12
N GLY A 102 -6.85 17.41 -5.75
CA GLY A 102 -5.67 16.61 -5.40
C GLY A 102 -4.80 16.19 -6.59
N ASP A 103 -3.71 15.49 -6.27
CA ASP A 103 -2.74 14.98 -7.23
C ASP A 103 -3.35 13.80 -7.99
N LYS A 104 -3.38 13.91 -9.32
CA LYS A 104 -4.00 12.91 -10.20
C LYS A 104 -2.93 12.16 -10.96
N SER A 105 -3.06 10.85 -11.02
CA SER A 105 -2.23 9.98 -11.84
C SER A 105 -3.14 9.02 -12.57
N LEU A 106 -2.95 8.88 -13.89
CA LEU A 106 -3.77 8.05 -14.76
C LEU A 106 -2.91 6.93 -15.35
N MET A 107 -3.40 5.70 -15.29
CA MET A 107 -2.67 4.51 -15.71
C MET A 107 -3.58 3.57 -16.47
N HIS A 108 -3.02 2.76 -17.35
CA HIS A 108 -3.76 1.72 -18.04
C HIS A 108 -3.44 0.36 -17.40
N ASP A 109 -4.46 -0.35 -16.91
CA ASP A 109 -4.28 -1.65 -16.23
C ASP A 109 -4.22 -2.86 -17.19
N GLY A 110 -4.22 -2.60 -18.49
CA GLY A 110 -4.33 -3.60 -19.55
C GLY A 110 -5.76 -3.82 -20.03
N VAL A 111 -6.77 -3.36 -19.30
CA VAL A 111 -8.19 -3.43 -19.65
C VAL A 111 -8.85 -2.06 -19.68
N ARG A 112 -8.49 -1.18 -18.75
CA ARG A 112 -9.13 0.12 -18.54
C ARG A 112 -8.17 1.13 -17.95
N LEU A 113 -8.60 2.39 -17.94
CA LEU A 113 -7.90 3.45 -17.24
C LEU A 113 -8.24 3.41 -15.75
N VAL A 114 -7.23 3.57 -14.91
CA VAL A 114 -7.36 3.72 -13.46
C VAL A 114 -6.84 5.11 -13.10
N LEU A 115 -7.70 5.90 -12.48
CA LEU A 115 -7.38 7.21 -11.92
C LEU A 115 -7.06 7.04 -10.44
N ARG A 116 -5.85 7.40 -10.05
CA ARG A 116 -5.46 7.59 -8.65
C ARG A 116 -5.53 9.07 -8.32
N VAL A 117 -6.25 9.40 -7.26
CA VAL A 117 -6.36 10.76 -6.72
C VAL A 117 -5.78 10.76 -5.31
N ARG A 118 -4.77 11.58 -5.05
CA ARG A 118 -4.11 11.67 -3.74
C ARG A 118 -4.25 13.07 -3.16
N TRP A 119 -4.51 13.13 -1.87
CA TRP A 119 -4.58 14.37 -1.12
C TRP A 119 -3.93 14.18 0.27
N PRO A 120 -3.70 15.27 1.02
CA PRO A 120 -3.30 15.20 2.42
C PRO A 120 -4.15 14.22 3.25
N GLY A 121 -3.60 13.04 3.56
CA GLY A 121 -4.24 12.07 4.46
C GLY A 121 -5.19 11.08 3.77
N GLY A 122 -5.23 11.02 2.44
CA GLY A 122 -6.05 10.03 1.74
C GLY A 122 -5.65 9.80 0.29
N CYS A 123 -6.13 8.69 -0.25
CA CYS A 123 -5.98 8.31 -1.65
C CYS A 123 -7.25 7.59 -2.10
N LEU A 124 -7.70 7.89 -3.32
CA LEU A 124 -8.83 7.23 -3.97
C LEU A 124 -8.34 6.61 -5.27
N ARG A 125 -8.82 5.40 -5.58
CA ARG A 125 -8.55 4.71 -6.85
C ARG A 125 -9.89 4.46 -7.54
N LEU A 126 -10.05 5.03 -8.73
CA LEU A 126 -11.26 4.98 -9.53
C LEU A 126 -10.94 4.34 -10.87
N ALA A 127 -11.66 3.30 -11.26
CA ALA A 127 -11.55 2.75 -12.59
C ALA A 127 -12.49 3.48 -13.54
N LEU A 128 -11.99 3.96 -14.67
CA LEU A 128 -12.79 4.63 -15.69
C LEU A 128 -13.26 3.60 -16.72
N ALA A 129 -14.56 3.53 -16.95
CA ALA A 129 -15.12 2.67 -17.97
C ALA A 129 -14.69 3.13 -19.38
N PRO A 130 -14.48 2.21 -20.32
CA PRO A 130 -14.31 2.56 -21.72
C PRO A 130 -15.51 3.38 -22.20
N GLY A 131 -15.25 4.54 -22.81
CA GLY A 131 -16.30 5.44 -23.33
C GLY A 131 -16.70 6.58 -22.39
N LEU A 132 -16.23 6.63 -21.14
CA LEU A 132 -16.39 7.82 -20.30
C LEU A 132 -15.46 8.94 -20.78
N ALA A 133 -16.05 10.06 -21.22
CA ALA A 133 -15.33 11.25 -21.67
C ALA A 133 -15.58 12.46 -20.77
N ASP A 134 -14.67 13.44 -20.82
CA ASP A 134 -14.83 14.72 -20.13
C ASP A 134 -16.13 15.42 -20.59
N GLY A 135 -16.89 15.94 -19.64
CA GLY A 135 -18.19 16.59 -19.87
C GLY A 135 -19.40 15.63 -19.91
N MET A 136 -19.20 14.31 -19.85
CA MET A 136 -20.32 13.36 -19.75
C MET A 136 -20.84 13.24 -18.32
N ALA A 137 -22.15 13.09 -18.17
CA ALA A 137 -22.72 12.65 -16.90
C ALA A 137 -22.21 11.24 -16.55
N TYR A 138 -21.99 10.98 -15.26
CA TYR A 138 -21.41 9.72 -14.81
C TYR A 138 -22.02 9.21 -13.52
N VAL A 139 -21.92 7.90 -13.31
CA VAL A 139 -22.35 7.20 -12.11
C VAL A 139 -21.21 6.41 -11.49
N TYR A 140 -21.29 6.20 -10.16
CA TYR A 140 -20.39 5.33 -9.43
C TYR A 140 -20.97 3.90 -9.41
N ALA A 141 -20.22 2.95 -9.94
CA ALA A 141 -20.54 1.52 -9.85
C ALA A 141 -19.57 0.84 -8.88
N MET A 142 -20.12 0.03 -7.98
CA MET A 142 -19.37 -0.83 -7.07
C MET A 142 -19.68 -2.29 -7.37
N ARG A 143 -18.74 -3.17 -7.11
CA ARG A 143 -18.95 -4.61 -7.30
C ARG A 143 -19.97 -5.12 -6.27
N ALA A 144 -20.93 -5.91 -6.72
CA ALA A 144 -21.88 -6.55 -5.81
C ALA A 144 -21.15 -7.51 -4.87
N GLY A 145 -21.54 -7.51 -3.59
CA GLY A 145 -20.92 -8.35 -2.56
C GLY A 145 -21.60 -8.18 -1.20
N ALA A 146 -21.27 -9.06 -0.26
CA ALA A 146 -21.84 -9.06 1.09
C ALA A 146 -21.60 -7.74 1.86
N ASP A 147 -20.50 -7.05 1.54
CA ASP A 147 -20.07 -5.83 2.23
C ASP A 147 -20.44 -4.53 1.49
N LEU A 148 -21.34 -4.59 0.49
CA LEU A 148 -21.67 -3.45 -0.39
C LEU A 148 -21.99 -2.16 0.38
N LEU A 149 -22.77 -2.25 1.46
CA LEU A 149 -23.14 -1.08 2.26
C LEU A 149 -21.92 -0.45 2.96
N ALA A 150 -21.03 -1.28 3.50
CA ALA A 150 -19.80 -0.81 4.14
C ALA A 150 -18.86 -0.16 3.11
N HIS A 151 -18.76 -0.71 1.90
CA HIS A 151 -18.00 -0.10 0.79
C HIS A 151 -18.59 1.24 0.35
N ALA A 152 -19.91 1.33 0.20
CA ALA A 152 -20.60 2.57 -0.12
C ALA A 152 -20.38 3.67 0.94
N GLN A 153 -20.43 3.31 2.21
CA GLN A 153 -20.16 4.23 3.32
C GLN A 153 -18.69 4.69 3.33
N ALA A 154 -17.75 3.76 3.11
CA ALA A 154 -16.33 4.08 3.02
C ALA A 154 -16.04 5.03 1.84
N LEU A 155 -16.61 4.76 0.66
CA LEU A 155 -16.50 5.64 -0.51
C LEU A 155 -17.04 7.04 -0.21
N THR A 156 -18.25 7.13 0.35
CA THR A 156 -18.87 8.41 0.71
C THR A 156 -17.99 9.21 1.68
N LEU A 157 -17.38 8.53 2.66
CA LEU A 157 -16.47 9.14 3.61
C LEU A 157 -15.20 9.68 2.92
N GLU A 158 -14.58 8.90 2.03
CA GLU A 158 -13.39 9.35 1.29
C GLU A 158 -13.71 10.51 0.34
N MET A 159 -14.86 10.46 -0.36
CA MET A 159 -15.34 11.56 -1.19
C MET A 159 -15.58 12.84 -0.38
N SER A 160 -16.14 12.72 0.83
CA SER A 160 -16.34 13.87 1.73
C SER A 160 -15.01 14.47 2.18
N LYS A 161 -14.02 13.64 2.53
CA LYS A 161 -12.66 14.10 2.87
C LYS A 161 -12.00 14.81 1.69
N LEU A 162 -12.15 14.27 0.49
CA LEU A 162 -11.62 14.86 -0.74
C LEU A 162 -12.24 16.24 -1.02
N ALA A 163 -13.57 16.36 -0.86
CA ALA A 163 -14.27 17.64 -1.01
C ALA A 163 -13.80 18.68 0.01
N LEU A 164 -13.61 18.31 1.28
CA LEU A 164 -13.07 19.19 2.31
C LEU A 164 -11.63 19.62 2.01
N ALA A 165 -10.79 18.71 1.48
CA ALA A 165 -9.42 19.01 1.10
C ALA A 165 -9.34 19.96 -0.12
N SER A 166 -10.36 19.98 -0.97
CA SER A 166 -10.44 20.86 -2.15
C SER A 166 -10.69 22.33 -1.82
N ASN A 167 -11.42 22.60 -0.74
CA ASN A 167 -11.90 23.95 -0.41
C ASN A 167 -10.90 24.76 0.43
N ALA A 168 -9.77 24.17 0.80
CA ALA A 168 -8.74 24.83 1.58
C ALA A 168 -7.46 24.96 0.75
N ILE A 169 -7.02 26.20 0.48
CA ILE A 169 -5.62 26.50 0.20
C ILE A 169 -4.95 26.63 1.57
N PRO A 170 -4.31 25.58 2.12
CA PRO A 170 -3.88 25.66 3.50
C PRO A 170 -2.54 26.39 3.51
N ILE A 171 -2.53 27.62 4.01
CA ILE A 171 -1.29 28.38 4.29
C ILE A 171 -0.43 27.61 5.33
N ALA A 172 -1.07 26.80 6.17
CA ALA A 172 -0.43 25.79 7.00
C ALA A 172 -1.43 24.64 7.32
N VAL A 173 -0.95 23.40 7.27
CA VAL A 173 -1.75 22.22 7.70
C VAL A 173 -1.26 21.80 9.08
N VAL A 174 -2.06 22.06 10.12
CA VAL A 174 -1.83 21.46 11.44
C VAL A 174 -2.30 20.01 11.36
N ARG A 175 -1.36 19.07 11.34
CA ARG A 175 -1.67 17.64 11.38
C ARG A 175 -1.65 17.15 12.82
N PRO A 176 -2.60 16.28 13.21
CA PRO A 176 -2.51 15.61 14.50
C PRO A 176 -1.20 14.82 14.56
N ARG A 177 -0.64 14.69 15.76
CA ARG A 177 0.52 13.82 15.99
C ARG A 177 0.20 12.42 15.43
N PRO A 178 1.13 11.78 14.68
CA PRO A 178 0.90 10.46 14.15
C PRO A 178 0.45 9.47 15.24
N ALA A 179 -0.56 8.66 14.92
CA ALA A 179 -1.01 7.61 15.82
C ALA A 179 0.13 6.62 16.12
N LEU A 180 0.07 5.98 17.29
CA LEU A 180 1.06 4.96 17.68
C LEU A 180 1.13 3.80 16.67
N SER A 181 -0.01 3.44 16.07
CA SER A 181 -0.08 2.43 15.00
C SER A 181 0.72 2.85 13.76
N ALA A 182 0.58 4.10 13.31
CA ALA A 182 1.32 4.62 12.16
C ALA A 182 2.83 4.65 12.42
N LEU A 183 3.26 5.06 13.63
CA LEU A 183 4.66 4.98 14.03
C LEU A 183 5.17 3.55 14.12
N GLN A 184 4.32 2.60 14.53
CA GLN A 184 4.67 1.18 14.52
C GLN A 184 4.85 0.65 13.10
N GLU A 185 4.02 1.05 12.13
CA GLU A 185 4.21 0.68 10.72
C GLU A 185 5.54 1.18 10.17
N LEU A 186 5.83 2.46 10.40
CA LEU A 186 7.10 3.08 10.01
C LEU A 186 8.29 2.28 10.54
N HIS A 187 8.32 2.02 11.86
CA HIS A 187 9.40 1.25 12.47
C HIS A 187 9.43 -0.22 12.03
N THR A 188 8.28 -0.79 11.65
CA THR A 188 8.22 -2.17 11.12
C THR A 188 8.92 -2.23 9.76
N LEU A 189 8.61 -1.30 8.85
CA LEU A 189 9.27 -1.23 7.55
C LEU A 189 10.77 -0.95 7.68
N GLN A 190 11.16 -0.02 8.55
CA GLN A 190 12.57 0.28 8.79
C GLN A 190 13.32 -0.93 9.38
N ALA A 191 12.72 -1.66 10.33
CA ALA A 191 13.29 -2.88 10.88
C ALA A 191 13.39 -4.01 9.83
N LEU A 192 12.43 -4.10 8.92
CA LEU A 192 12.46 -5.05 7.80
C LEU A 192 13.64 -4.72 6.86
N ASP A 193 13.76 -3.46 6.42
CA ASP A 193 14.87 -3.03 5.55
C ASP A 193 16.24 -3.25 6.19
N ALA A 194 16.35 -2.98 7.50
CA ALA A 194 17.57 -3.27 8.24
C ALA A 194 17.88 -4.77 8.31
N THR A 195 16.86 -5.61 8.52
CA THR A 195 17.01 -7.08 8.56
C THR A 195 17.43 -7.62 7.19
N LEU A 196 16.82 -7.13 6.10
CA LEU A 196 17.19 -7.50 4.74
C LEU A 196 18.61 -7.04 4.37
N ALA A 197 19.09 -5.97 4.98
CA ALA A 197 20.48 -5.51 4.89
C ALA A 197 21.45 -6.27 5.82
N GLY A 198 21.00 -7.30 6.54
CA GLY A 198 21.82 -8.12 7.43
C GLY A 198 22.12 -7.49 8.80
N ALA A 199 21.42 -6.42 9.19
CA ALA A 199 21.62 -5.77 10.49
C ALA A 199 21.17 -6.68 11.64
N SER A 200 21.93 -6.67 12.75
CA SER A 200 21.53 -7.36 13.96
C SER A 200 20.39 -6.62 14.68
N LEU A 201 19.65 -7.31 15.56
CA LEU A 201 18.61 -6.65 16.37
C LEU A 201 19.15 -5.47 17.19
N ARG A 202 20.44 -5.51 17.57
CA ARG A 202 21.09 -4.43 18.30
C ARG A 202 21.33 -3.24 17.37
N ASP A 203 21.87 -3.47 16.18
CA ASP A 203 22.06 -2.40 15.17
C ASP A 203 20.75 -1.69 14.87
N ILE A 204 19.66 -2.46 14.69
CA ILE A 204 18.31 -1.91 14.48
C ILE A 204 17.89 -1.02 15.65
N ALA A 205 18.10 -1.47 16.89
CA ALA A 205 17.77 -0.68 18.07
C ALA A 205 18.60 0.61 18.15
N GLU A 206 19.89 0.56 17.79
CA GLU A 206 20.78 1.72 17.78
C GLU A 206 20.34 2.73 16.71
N GLY A 207 19.94 2.26 15.53
CA GLY A 207 19.41 3.14 14.47
C GLY A 207 18.07 3.78 14.83
N LEU A 208 17.18 3.06 15.53
CA LEU A 208 15.84 3.56 15.87
C LEU A 208 15.81 4.45 17.12
N PHE A 209 16.57 4.11 18.16
CA PHE A 209 16.50 4.78 19.47
C PHE A 209 17.81 5.44 19.92
N GLY A 210 18.85 5.32 19.10
CA GLY A 210 20.18 5.85 19.39
C GLY A 210 21.00 4.95 20.32
N PRO A 211 22.34 5.07 20.26
CA PRO A 211 23.25 4.20 20.99
C PRO A 211 23.14 4.35 22.52
N LYS A 212 22.85 5.57 23.01
CA LYS A 212 22.70 5.83 24.46
C LYS A 212 21.57 5.00 25.07
N THR A 213 20.44 4.88 24.37
CA THR A 213 19.30 4.07 24.80
C THR A 213 19.65 2.59 24.82
N VAL A 214 20.33 2.11 23.78
CA VAL A 214 20.74 0.70 23.68
C VAL A 214 21.74 0.32 24.77
N VAL A 215 22.74 1.15 25.06
CA VAL A 215 23.68 0.89 26.15
C VAL A 215 22.98 0.72 27.50
N ARG A 216 21.94 1.53 27.75
CA ARG A 216 21.20 1.48 29.02
C ARG A 216 20.21 0.31 29.11
N ASP A 217 19.50 0.00 28.03
CA ASP A 217 18.27 -0.83 28.08
C ASP A 217 18.40 -2.17 27.32
N TRP A 218 19.58 -2.51 26.77
CA TRP A 218 19.81 -3.74 26.01
C TRP A 218 20.24 -4.92 26.88
N HIS A 219 19.28 -5.79 27.20
CA HIS A 219 19.51 -7.02 27.95
C HIS A 219 18.93 -8.24 27.21
N ALA A 220 19.37 -9.45 27.60
CA ALA A 220 18.91 -10.71 27.00
C ALA A 220 17.37 -10.83 27.04
N ASP A 221 16.76 -10.48 28.17
CA ASP A 221 15.31 -10.50 28.40
C ASP A 221 14.70 -9.09 28.46
N GLY A 222 15.39 -8.09 27.93
CA GLY A 222 14.97 -6.69 27.98
C GLY A 222 13.79 -6.37 27.05
N ALA A 223 12.95 -5.43 27.48
CA ALA A 223 11.79 -4.96 26.71
C ALA A 223 12.17 -4.41 25.32
N LEU A 224 13.34 -3.75 25.21
CA LEU A 224 13.86 -3.21 23.94
C LEU A 224 14.17 -4.32 22.93
N ARG A 225 14.89 -5.37 23.36
CA ARG A 225 15.19 -6.54 22.51
C ARG A 225 13.91 -7.27 22.10
N ALA A 226 12.94 -7.43 23.03
CA ALA A 226 11.65 -8.01 22.72
C ALA A 226 10.86 -7.18 21.70
N ARG A 227 10.90 -5.84 21.80
CA ARG A 227 10.29 -4.92 20.82
C ARG A 227 10.92 -5.10 19.43
N MET A 228 12.25 -5.17 19.33
CA MET A 228 12.93 -5.39 18.03
C MET A 228 12.53 -6.72 17.41
N ARG A 229 12.51 -7.80 18.19
CA ARG A 229 12.03 -9.12 17.72
C ARG A 229 10.59 -9.07 17.21
N ARG A 230 9.72 -8.26 17.82
CA ARG A 230 8.33 -8.10 17.37
C ARG A 230 8.23 -7.32 16.06
N LEU A 231 8.97 -6.22 15.93
CA LEU A 231 9.00 -5.44 14.68
C LEU A 231 9.52 -6.28 13.50
N VAL A 232 10.64 -6.97 13.69
CA VAL A 232 11.22 -7.83 12.64
C VAL A 232 10.25 -8.94 12.22
N ARG A 233 9.69 -9.68 13.19
CA ARG A 233 8.71 -10.74 12.89
C ARG A 233 7.46 -10.21 12.18
N ARG A 234 6.99 -9.03 12.60
CA ARG A 234 5.84 -8.39 11.97
C ARG A 234 6.15 -8.00 10.52
N GLY A 235 7.32 -7.39 10.27
CA GLY A 235 7.74 -7.01 8.92
C GLY A 235 7.86 -8.21 7.98
N ASP A 236 8.49 -9.29 8.45
CA ASP A 236 8.61 -10.54 7.68
C ASP A 236 7.23 -11.17 7.40
N THR A 237 6.33 -11.20 8.40
CA THR A 237 4.96 -11.70 8.22
C THR A 237 4.18 -10.88 7.19
N LEU A 238 4.33 -9.55 7.20
CA LEU A 238 3.67 -8.68 6.23
C LEU A 238 4.26 -8.86 4.83
N MET A 239 5.58 -8.92 4.70
CA MET A 239 6.26 -9.18 3.42
C MET A 239 5.82 -10.53 2.82
N ARG A 240 5.80 -11.61 3.61
CA ARG A 240 5.54 -12.99 3.14
C ARG A 240 4.05 -13.35 3.03
N GLY A 241 3.23 -12.38 2.62
CA GLY A 241 1.81 -12.59 2.31
C GLY A 241 0.84 -11.84 3.22
N GLY A 242 1.29 -11.33 4.38
CA GLY A 242 0.45 -10.48 5.23
C GLY A 242 0.01 -9.18 4.53
N TYR A 243 0.79 -8.70 3.55
CA TYR A 243 0.46 -7.55 2.70
C TYR A 243 -0.88 -7.72 1.98
N ARG A 244 -1.29 -8.96 1.68
CA ARG A 244 -2.57 -9.24 1.00
C ARG A 244 -3.76 -8.73 1.80
N ARG A 245 -3.69 -8.77 3.14
CA ARG A 245 -4.73 -8.19 4.01
C ARG A 245 -4.76 -6.67 3.94
N LEU A 246 -3.59 -6.03 3.84
CA LEU A 246 -3.48 -4.58 3.68
C LEU A 246 -4.01 -4.12 2.30
N ALA A 247 -3.77 -4.92 1.26
CA ALA A 247 -4.32 -4.73 -0.08
C ALA A 247 -5.78 -5.21 -0.24
N GLN A 248 -6.40 -5.73 0.84
CA GLN A 248 -7.77 -6.27 0.84
C GLN A 248 -8.00 -7.36 -0.23
N LEU A 249 -6.96 -8.12 -0.54
CA LEU A 249 -7.02 -9.25 -1.45
C LEU A 249 -7.67 -10.45 -0.74
N PRO A 250 -8.41 -11.29 -1.48
CA PRO A 250 -8.88 -12.57 -0.93
C PRO A 250 -7.68 -13.40 -0.47
N ALA A 251 -7.94 -14.23 0.55
CA ALA A 251 -6.94 -15.21 0.99
C ALA A 251 -6.50 -16.04 -0.23
N PRO A 252 -5.18 -16.30 -0.38
CA PRO A 252 -4.72 -17.15 -1.46
C PRO A 252 -5.44 -18.49 -1.34
N VAL A 253 -6.01 -18.97 -2.45
CA VAL A 253 -6.52 -20.33 -2.53
C VAL A 253 -5.32 -21.22 -2.27
N GLN A 254 -5.22 -21.77 -1.06
CA GLN A 254 -4.29 -22.85 -0.80
C GLN A 254 -4.72 -23.97 -1.73
N GLY A 255 -3.96 -24.18 -2.81
CA GLY A 255 -4.07 -25.41 -3.59
C GLY A 255 -4.03 -26.54 -2.59
N ARG A 256 -5.06 -27.40 -2.61
CA ARG A 256 -5.24 -28.52 -1.67
C ARG A 256 -3.90 -29.22 -1.45
N SER A 257 -3.25 -28.93 -0.33
CA SER A 257 -2.15 -29.75 0.15
C SER A 257 -2.76 -31.11 0.44
N SER A 258 -2.47 -32.10 -0.40
CA SER A 258 -2.81 -33.49 -0.12
C SER A 258 -2.39 -33.81 1.32
N PRO A 259 -3.25 -34.43 2.14
CA PRO A 259 -2.85 -34.81 3.48
C PRO A 259 -1.65 -35.76 3.37
N PRO A 260 -0.68 -35.68 4.31
CA PRO A 260 0.46 -36.59 4.29
C PRO A 260 -0.06 -38.02 4.35
N ALA A 261 0.38 -38.84 3.40
CA ALA A 261 0.09 -40.27 3.40
C ALA A 261 0.49 -40.83 4.76
N LYS A 262 -0.46 -41.43 5.48
CA LYS A 262 -0.19 -42.22 6.68
C LYS A 262 0.83 -43.28 6.29
N ARG A 263 2.03 -43.21 6.86
CA ARG A 263 2.98 -44.31 6.80
C ARG A 263 2.45 -45.45 7.70
N PRO A 264 2.68 -46.72 7.29
CA PRO A 264 2.19 -47.90 7.98
C PRO A 264 2.77 -48.05 9.39
#